data_AF-A0A1B8QKJ4-F1
#
_entry.id   AF-A0A1B8QKJ4-F1
#
_cell.length_a   1.000
_cell.length_b   1.000
_cell.length_c   1.000
_cell.angle_alpha   90.00
_cell.angle_beta   90.00
_cell.angle_gamma   90.00
#
_symmetry.space_group_name_H-M   'P 1'
#
loop_
_entity.id
_entity.type
_entity.pdbx_description
1 polymer ?
#
loop_
_entity_poly.entity_id
_entity_poly.type
_entity_poly.pdbx_seq_one_letter_code
_entity_poly.pdbx_strand_id
1 'polypeptide(L)'
;MKDNPSANLVVAYIYLTPFIAFLLIILYIFIGLPFQNKYNFEKEIQKYENMAKNGDILAHFELAHLYKRGYPYFLSLDSDVDLQKSAYWYEQAALKGDAEAQYKIAEIYQNGIGIPTNLKNASYWYEQSAIQNNSDAQFQLAENWKNGAGVPKNNNNAIYWYTKSAENNNTQAMEKIGIIYHDGLLGVAKNKELALSWFQKLRDMPNYIINSDINARLYFLENPIEIAKPQQPELQIPQQQYTNTNKYYPSEHYGYSKEPTAQCWDGTYSYSLGRRGVCSGHGGVKYWF
;
A
#
# COMPACT_ATOMS: atom_id res chain seq x y z
N MET A 1 85.92 -14.79 -8.50
CA MET A 1 84.86 -15.57 -9.16
C MET A 1 84.40 -14.74 -10.35
N LYS A 2 84.67 -15.21 -11.57
CA LYS A 2 84.41 -14.47 -12.81
C LYS A 2 82.93 -14.12 -12.89
N ASP A 3 82.62 -12.85 -13.15
CA ASP A 3 81.34 -12.43 -13.71
C ASP A 3 81.09 -13.28 -14.95
N ASN A 4 80.27 -14.31 -14.81
CA ASN A 4 79.86 -15.14 -15.92
C ASN A 4 78.63 -14.45 -16.52
N PRO A 5 78.76 -13.72 -17.65
CA PRO A 5 77.65 -12.95 -18.21
C PRO A 5 76.44 -13.84 -18.53
N SER A 6 76.67 -15.13 -18.81
CA SER A 6 75.60 -16.11 -19.02
C SER A 6 74.79 -16.42 -17.74
N ALA A 7 75.40 -16.40 -16.56
CA ALA A 7 74.69 -16.61 -15.29
C ALA A 7 73.80 -15.41 -14.93
N ASN A 8 74.27 -14.18 -15.17
CA ASN A 8 73.47 -12.97 -14.96
C ASN A 8 72.29 -12.87 -15.94
N LEU A 9 72.45 -13.34 -17.18
CA LEU A 9 71.37 -13.44 -18.16
C LEU A 9 70.27 -14.42 -17.74
N VAL A 10 70.64 -15.60 -17.22
CA VAL A 10 69.66 -16.60 -16.75
C VAL A 10 68.90 -16.09 -15.52
N VAL A 11 69.60 -15.47 -14.57
CA VAL A 11 68.96 -14.87 -13.39
C VAL A 11 68.02 -13.73 -13.79
N ALA A 12 68.45 -12.82 -14.68
CA ALA A 12 67.58 -11.76 -15.19
C ALA A 12 66.34 -12.33 -15.88
N TYR A 13 66.47 -13.39 -16.69
CA TYR A 13 65.35 -14.03 -17.36
C TYR A 13 64.34 -14.66 -16.38
N ILE A 14 64.82 -15.32 -15.31
CA ILE A 14 63.97 -15.96 -14.28
C ILE A 14 63.10 -14.93 -13.54
N TYR A 15 63.60 -13.72 -13.29
CA TYR A 15 62.83 -12.69 -12.58
C TYR A 15 62.06 -11.74 -13.50
N LEU A 16 62.59 -11.45 -14.69
CA LEU A 16 61.98 -10.52 -15.63
C LEU A 16 60.73 -11.11 -16.31
N THR A 17 60.75 -12.40 -16.64
CA THR A 17 59.61 -13.07 -17.30
C THR A 17 58.34 -13.13 -16.43
N PRO A 18 58.35 -13.54 -15.15
CA PRO A 18 57.15 -13.52 -14.31
C PRO A 18 56.72 -12.09 -13.97
N PHE A 19 57.65 -11.14 -13.87
CA PHE A 19 57.32 -9.72 -13.65
C PHE A 19 56.58 -9.12 -14.84
N ILE A 20 57.06 -9.36 -16.07
CA ILE A 20 56.35 -8.95 -17.30
C ILE A 20 54.99 -9.65 -17.39
N ALA A 21 54.91 -10.96 -17.11
CA ALA A 21 53.64 -11.68 -17.11
C ALA A 21 52.63 -11.10 -16.08
N PHE A 22 53.10 -10.75 -14.88
CA PHE A 22 52.29 -10.10 -13.86
C PHE A 22 51.78 -8.73 -14.32
N LEU A 23 52.64 -7.90 -14.93
CA LEU A 23 52.24 -6.62 -15.51
C LEU A 23 51.21 -6.78 -16.64
N LEU A 24 51.36 -7.79 -17.50
CA LEU A 24 50.39 -8.07 -18.57
C LEU A 24 49.04 -8.55 -18.01
N ILE A 25 49.05 -9.34 -16.94
CA ILE A 25 47.82 -9.76 -16.24
C ILE A 25 47.12 -8.55 -15.63
N ILE A 26 47.86 -7.66 -14.97
CA ILE A 26 47.32 -6.39 -14.45
C ILE A 26 46.73 -5.57 -15.60
N LEU A 27 47.48 -5.37 -16.69
CA LEU A 27 47.01 -4.61 -17.83
C LEU A 27 45.73 -5.22 -18.45
N TYR A 28 45.66 -6.55 -18.54
CA TYR A 28 44.47 -7.23 -19.02
C TYR A 28 43.27 -7.08 -18.07
N ILE A 29 43.47 -7.23 -16.76
CA ILE A 29 42.38 -7.11 -15.77
C ILE A 29 41.87 -5.68 -15.67
N PHE A 30 42.75 -4.69 -15.68
CA PHE A 30 42.39 -3.29 -15.44
C PHE A 30 42.02 -2.52 -16.71
N ILE A 31 42.47 -2.97 -17.89
CA ILE A 31 42.21 -2.27 -19.17
C ILE A 31 41.52 -3.20 -20.16
N GLY A 32 42.06 -4.40 -20.38
CA GLY A 32 41.56 -5.35 -21.39
C GLY A 32 40.11 -5.78 -21.16
N LEU A 33 39.81 -6.36 -19.99
CA LEU A 33 38.48 -6.85 -19.63
C LEU A 33 37.42 -5.72 -19.60
N PRO A 34 37.65 -4.57 -18.95
CA PRO A 34 36.71 -3.45 -18.99
C PRO A 34 36.42 -2.96 -20.41
N PHE A 35 37.46 -2.85 -21.25
CA PHE A 35 37.29 -2.44 -22.64
C PHE A 35 36.43 -3.44 -23.44
N GLN A 36 36.71 -4.74 -23.34
CA GLN A 36 35.93 -5.77 -24.03
C GLN A 36 34.48 -5.79 -23.56
N ASN A 37 34.25 -5.68 -22.26
CA ASN A 37 32.91 -5.68 -21.70
C ASN A 37 32.12 -4.42 -22.09
N LYS A 38 32.76 -3.24 -22.12
CA LYS A 38 32.14 -2.01 -22.65
C LYS A 38 31.80 -2.14 -24.13
N TYR A 39 32.73 -2.66 -24.94
CA TYR A 39 32.48 -2.93 -26.36
C TYR A 39 31.29 -3.89 -26.56
N ASN A 40 31.19 -4.95 -25.75
CA ASN A 40 30.07 -5.88 -25.80
C ASN A 40 28.75 -5.22 -25.41
N PHE A 41 28.75 -4.34 -24.42
CA PHE A 41 27.57 -3.57 -24.00
C PHE A 41 27.11 -2.59 -25.09
N GLU A 42 28.02 -1.85 -25.71
CA GLU A 42 27.69 -0.95 -26.83
C GLU A 42 27.14 -1.73 -28.03
N LYS A 43 27.71 -2.90 -28.32
CA LYS A 43 27.20 -3.80 -29.37
C LYS A 43 25.81 -4.33 -29.05
N GLU A 44 25.51 -4.61 -27.78
CA GLU A 44 24.19 -5.03 -27.32
C GLU A 44 23.15 -3.91 -27.51
N ILE A 45 23.48 -2.68 -27.13
CA ILE A 45 22.64 -1.50 -27.41
C ILE A 45 22.37 -1.39 -28.90
N GLN A 46 23.42 -1.43 -29.74
CA GLN A 46 23.27 -1.30 -31.18
C GLN A 46 22.39 -2.40 -31.80
N LYS A 47 22.49 -3.63 -31.27
CA LYS A 47 21.64 -4.75 -31.68
C LYS A 47 20.16 -4.42 -31.44
N TYR A 48 19.81 -3.99 -30.22
CA TYR A 48 18.42 -3.67 -29.91
C TYR A 48 17.94 -2.38 -30.60
N GLU A 49 18.80 -1.38 -30.81
CA GLU A 49 18.44 -0.19 -31.61
C GLU A 49 18.03 -0.56 -33.04
N ASN A 50 18.74 -1.50 -33.66
CA ASN A 50 18.39 -1.98 -34.99
C ASN A 50 17.07 -2.77 -34.99
N MET A 51 16.83 -3.58 -33.95
CA MET A 51 15.55 -4.30 -33.79
C MET A 51 14.39 -3.32 -33.58
N ALA A 52 14.59 -2.30 -32.74
CA ALA A 52 13.60 -1.25 -32.47
C ALA A 52 13.27 -0.46 -33.75
N LYS A 53 14.27 -0.11 -34.56
CA LYS A 53 14.08 0.52 -35.89
C LYS A 53 13.24 -0.34 -36.84
N ASN A 54 13.36 -1.66 -36.74
CA ASN A 54 12.55 -2.61 -37.52
C ASN A 54 11.15 -2.85 -36.92
N GLY A 55 10.79 -2.14 -35.85
CA GLY A 55 9.46 -2.15 -35.25
C GLY A 55 9.27 -3.14 -34.09
N ASP A 56 10.31 -3.87 -33.69
CA ASP A 56 10.26 -4.85 -32.60
C ASP A 56 9.94 -4.16 -31.26
N ILE A 57 8.79 -4.47 -30.67
CA ILE A 57 8.29 -3.88 -29.43
C ILE A 57 9.20 -4.27 -28.25
N LEU A 58 9.64 -5.53 -28.18
CA LEU A 58 10.48 -6.03 -27.09
C LEU A 58 11.83 -5.32 -27.07
N ALA A 59 12.36 -4.98 -28.25
CA ALA A 59 13.61 -4.24 -28.35
C ALA A 59 13.56 -2.86 -27.70
N HIS A 60 12.41 -2.17 -27.73
CA HIS A 60 12.25 -0.88 -27.05
C HIS A 60 12.32 -1.06 -25.52
N PHE A 61 11.67 -2.12 -25.00
CA PHE A 61 11.70 -2.44 -23.58
C PHE A 61 13.11 -2.82 -23.10
N GLU A 62 13.81 -3.68 -23.85
CA GLU A 62 15.18 -4.09 -23.53
C GLU A 62 16.17 -2.93 -23.59
N LEU A 63 16.06 -2.02 -24.58
CA LEU A 63 16.86 -0.80 -24.61
C LEU A 63 16.66 0.05 -23.35
N ALA A 64 15.40 0.20 -22.93
CA ALA A 64 15.09 0.95 -21.73
C ALA A 64 15.76 0.36 -20.48
N HIS A 65 15.76 -0.96 -20.35
CA HIS A 65 16.45 -1.68 -19.28
C HIS A 65 17.98 -1.53 -19.35
N LEU A 66 18.57 -1.60 -20.54
CA LEU A 66 20.02 -1.42 -20.72
C LEU A 66 20.46 -0.02 -20.28
N TYR A 67 19.76 1.03 -20.71
CA TYR A 67 20.08 2.41 -20.30
C TYR A 67 19.83 2.66 -18.81
N LYS A 68 18.83 2.01 -18.19
CA LYS A 68 18.59 2.10 -16.74
C LYS A 68 19.68 1.43 -15.92
N ARG A 69 20.14 0.26 -16.37
CA ARG A 69 21.20 -0.50 -15.70
C ARG A 69 22.56 0.17 -15.89
N GLY A 70 22.78 0.76 -17.07
CA GLY A 70 24.09 1.25 -17.49
C GLY A 70 25.12 0.13 -17.55
N TYR A 71 26.36 0.51 -17.87
CA TYR A 71 27.50 -0.38 -17.78
C TYR A 71 28.22 -0.13 -16.43
N PRO A 72 28.34 -1.13 -15.55
CA PRO A 72 29.03 -0.95 -14.28
C PRO A 72 30.55 -0.91 -14.53
N TYR A 73 31.15 0.28 -14.45
CA TYR A 73 32.60 0.39 -14.40
C TYR A 73 33.09 0.10 -12.98
N PHE A 74 34.04 -0.81 -12.85
CA PHE A 74 34.58 -1.21 -11.54
C PHE A 74 35.38 -0.09 -10.84
N LEU A 75 35.70 1.01 -11.55
CA LEU A 75 36.64 2.05 -11.12
C LEU A 75 36.21 3.50 -11.40
N SER A 76 35.08 3.75 -12.08
CA SER A 76 34.59 5.12 -12.31
C SER A 76 33.38 5.43 -11.44
N LEU A 77 33.32 6.69 -10.99
CA LEU A 77 32.18 7.27 -10.28
C LEU A 77 30.97 7.45 -11.23
N ASP A 78 31.22 7.45 -12.53
CA ASP A 78 30.23 7.62 -13.58
C ASP A 78 29.83 6.26 -14.15
N SER A 79 28.64 5.79 -13.78
CA SER A 79 27.95 4.70 -14.48
C SER A 79 27.37 5.22 -15.78
N ASP A 80 27.43 4.45 -16.88
CA ASP A 80 26.79 4.79 -18.18
C ASP A 80 25.24 4.71 -18.12
N VAL A 81 24.65 4.97 -16.94
CA VAL A 81 23.21 5.01 -16.70
C VAL A 81 22.66 6.28 -17.34
N ASP A 82 21.78 6.11 -18.32
CA ASP A 82 21.09 7.20 -18.99
C ASP A 82 19.59 7.07 -18.73
N LEU A 83 19.14 7.60 -17.59
CA LEU A 83 17.75 7.51 -17.17
C LEU A 83 16.81 8.24 -18.13
N GLN A 84 17.28 9.27 -18.82
CA GLN A 84 16.48 10.00 -19.80
C GLN A 84 16.23 9.16 -21.06
N LYS A 85 17.27 8.48 -21.59
CA LYS A 85 17.08 7.52 -22.69
C LYS A 85 16.26 6.31 -22.25
N SER A 86 16.44 5.85 -21.02
CA SER A 86 15.61 4.79 -20.47
C SER A 86 14.12 5.17 -20.49
N ALA A 87 13.78 6.35 -19.97
CA ALA A 87 12.43 6.88 -19.99
C ALA A 87 11.88 6.99 -21.43
N TYR A 88 12.68 7.51 -22.35
CA TYR A 88 12.31 7.60 -23.77
C TYR A 88 11.94 6.24 -24.36
N TRP A 89 12.78 5.21 -24.15
CA TRP A 89 12.54 3.88 -24.72
C TRP A 89 11.37 3.15 -24.06
N TYR A 90 11.15 3.31 -22.75
CA TYR A 90 9.93 2.83 -22.10
C TYR A 90 8.68 3.51 -22.67
N GLU A 91 8.72 4.82 -22.92
CA GLU A 91 7.59 5.53 -23.54
C GLU A 91 7.30 5.03 -24.95
N GLN A 92 8.32 4.75 -25.76
CA GLN A 92 8.14 4.16 -27.09
C GLN A 92 7.53 2.74 -27.02
N ALA A 93 7.97 1.91 -26.08
CA ALA A 93 7.36 0.59 -25.84
C ALA A 93 5.90 0.72 -25.36
N ALA A 94 5.64 1.67 -24.47
CA ALA A 94 4.31 1.94 -23.92
C ALA A 94 3.31 2.42 -25.00
N LEU A 95 3.76 3.28 -25.92
CA LEU A 95 3.00 3.74 -27.09
C LEU A 95 2.64 2.58 -28.04
N LYS A 96 3.44 1.51 -28.06
CA LYS A 96 3.17 0.30 -28.83
C LYS A 96 2.26 -0.70 -28.10
N GLY A 97 1.78 -0.35 -26.90
CA GLY A 97 0.81 -1.13 -26.15
C GLY A 97 1.40 -2.09 -25.12
N ASP A 98 2.71 -2.10 -24.90
CA ASP A 98 3.32 -2.98 -23.90
C ASP A 98 2.89 -2.59 -22.47
N ALA A 99 2.16 -3.47 -21.79
CA ALA A 99 1.58 -3.20 -20.48
C ALA A 99 2.63 -2.96 -19.38
N GLU A 100 3.76 -3.67 -19.43
CA GLU A 100 4.83 -3.51 -18.44
C GLU A 100 5.58 -2.19 -18.69
N ALA A 101 5.82 -1.85 -19.95
CA ALA A 101 6.39 -0.56 -20.32
C ALA A 101 5.50 0.61 -19.87
N GLN A 102 4.18 0.49 -20.03
CA GLN A 102 3.20 1.45 -19.53
C GLN A 102 3.28 1.60 -18.01
N TYR A 103 3.41 0.50 -17.28
CA TYR A 103 3.61 0.54 -15.83
C TYR A 103 4.94 1.23 -15.46
N LYS A 104 6.05 0.89 -16.12
CA LYS A 104 7.38 1.47 -15.86
C LYS A 104 7.45 2.95 -16.18
N ILE A 105 6.90 3.39 -17.32
CA ILE A 105 6.91 4.81 -17.67
C ILE A 105 6.00 5.61 -16.71
N ALA A 106 4.93 5.00 -16.19
CA ALA A 106 4.12 5.59 -15.13
C ALA A 106 4.92 5.81 -13.84
N GLU A 107 5.68 4.81 -13.38
CA GLU A 107 6.57 4.93 -12.23
C GLU A 107 7.64 6.03 -12.43
N ILE A 108 8.18 6.12 -13.65
CA ILE A 108 9.16 7.15 -14.03
C ILE A 108 8.54 8.54 -13.92
N TYR A 109 7.37 8.77 -14.52
CA TYR A 109 6.66 10.04 -14.42
C TYR A 109 6.21 10.36 -12.99
N GLN A 110 5.85 9.36 -12.19
CA GLN A 110 5.45 9.57 -10.79
C GLN A 110 6.62 10.04 -9.93
N ASN A 111 7.79 9.42 -10.10
CA ASN A 111 8.96 9.65 -9.25
C ASN A 111 9.98 10.65 -9.82
N GLY A 112 9.83 11.04 -11.09
CA GLY A 112 10.76 11.95 -11.76
C GLY A 112 12.13 11.31 -12.06
N ILE A 113 12.14 10.05 -12.48
CA ILE A 113 13.39 9.29 -12.71
C ILE A 113 13.94 9.61 -14.11
N GLY A 114 14.96 10.47 -14.20
CA GLY A 114 15.59 10.86 -15.47
C GLY A 114 14.80 11.87 -16.31
N ILE A 115 13.53 12.11 -15.97
CA ILE A 115 12.67 13.15 -16.54
C ILE A 115 11.87 13.83 -15.41
N PRO A 116 11.35 15.05 -15.59
CA PRO A 116 10.55 15.72 -14.57
C PRO A 116 9.29 14.93 -14.18
N THR A 117 8.90 15.01 -12.91
CA THR A 117 7.66 14.44 -12.41
C THR A 117 6.43 14.98 -13.16
N ASN A 118 5.52 14.10 -13.54
CA ASN A 118 4.23 14.46 -14.12
C ASN A 118 3.16 13.43 -13.70
N LEU A 119 2.44 13.74 -12.63
CA LEU A 119 1.43 12.83 -12.07
C LEU A 119 0.26 12.55 -13.03
N LYS A 120 -0.06 13.48 -13.93
CA LYS A 120 -1.12 13.30 -14.94
C LYS A 120 -0.71 12.23 -15.96
N ASN A 121 0.52 12.32 -16.48
CA ASN A 121 1.07 11.29 -17.38
C ASN A 121 1.25 9.96 -16.64
N ALA A 122 1.70 9.98 -15.38
CA ALA A 122 1.79 8.78 -14.57
C ALA A 122 0.43 8.07 -14.44
N SER A 123 -0.62 8.80 -14.08
CA SER A 123 -1.97 8.25 -13.96
C SER A 123 -2.52 7.72 -15.27
N TYR A 124 -2.29 8.45 -16.37
CA TYR A 124 -2.67 8.01 -17.71
C TYR A 124 -2.02 6.67 -18.05
N TRP A 125 -0.71 6.53 -17.84
CA TRP A 125 0.00 5.30 -18.17
C TRP A 125 -0.32 4.14 -17.24
N TYR A 126 -0.53 4.39 -15.94
CA TYR A 126 -1.08 3.39 -15.04
C TYR A 126 -2.46 2.91 -15.51
N GLU A 127 -3.32 3.80 -15.98
CA GLU A 127 -4.63 3.42 -16.55
C GLU A 127 -4.50 2.54 -17.80
N GLN A 128 -3.61 2.88 -18.74
CA GLN A 128 -3.38 2.04 -19.92
C GLN A 128 -2.90 0.63 -19.52
N SER A 129 -1.97 0.53 -18.58
CA SER A 129 -1.47 -0.76 -18.08
C SER A 129 -2.53 -1.53 -17.28
N ALA A 130 -3.32 -0.82 -16.47
CA ALA A 130 -4.37 -1.40 -15.64
C ALA A 130 -5.51 -2.02 -16.44
N ILE A 131 -5.88 -1.41 -17.59
CA ILE A 131 -6.87 -1.96 -18.53
C ILE A 131 -6.40 -3.29 -19.13
N GLN A 132 -5.08 -3.51 -19.20
CA GLN A 132 -4.47 -4.77 -19.65
C GLN A 132 -4.28 -5.79 -18.53
N ASN A 133 -4.96 -5.61 -17.39
CA ASN A 133 -4.90 -6.49 -16.20
C ASN A 133 -3.55 -6.53 -15.47
N ASN A 134 -2.67 -5.52 -15.66
CA ASN A 134 -1.50 -5.38 -14.79
C ASN A 134 -1.98 -4.99 -13.37
N SER A 135 -1.81 -5.91 -12.42
CA SER A 135 -2.36 -5.77 -11.08
C SER A 135 -1.65 -4.70 -10.25
N ASP A 136 -0.35 -4.50 -10.46
CA ASP A 136 0.42 -3.43 -9.82
C ASP A 136 -0.01 -2.05 -10.35
N ALA A 137 -0.25 -1.93 -11.66
CA ALA A 137 -0.79 -0.71 -12.25
C ALA A 137 -2.19 -0.39 -11.71
N GLN A 138 -3.06 -1.40 -11.57
CA GLN A 138 -4.39 -1.24 -10.98
C GLN A 138 -4.30 -0.74 -9.52
N PHE A 139 -3.35 -1.27 -8.73
CA PHE A 139 -3.12 -0.82 -7.36
C PHE A 139 -2.66 0.65 -7.31
N GLN A 140 -1.69 1.03 -8.14
CA GLN A 140 -1.19 2.41 -8.17
C GLN A 140 -2.25 3.39 -8.68
N LEU A 141 -3.05 3.00 -9.68
CA LEU A 141 -4.17 3.80 -10.15
C LEU A 141 -5.22 4.01 -9.04
N ALA A 142 -5.49 2.99 -8.23
CA ALA A 142 -6.37 3.11 -7.07
C ALA A 142 -5.83 4.11 -6.03
N GLU A 143 -4.53 4.07 -5.74
CA GLU A 143 -3.86 5.07 -4.88
C GLU A 143 -3.98 6.49 -5.48
N ASN A 144 -3.85 6.64 -6.80
CA ASN A 144 -4.02 7.92 -7.48
C ASN A 144 -5.44 8.48 -7.35
N TRP A 145 -6.46 7.64 -7.56
CA TRP A 145 -7.86 8.03 -7.34
C TRP A 145 -8.16 8.35 -5.87
N LYS A 146 -7.58 7.62 -4.92
CA LYS A 146 -7.75 7.86 -3.48
C LYS A 146 -7.14 9.20 -3.05
N ASN A 147 -5.96 9.53 -3.58
CA ASN A 147 -5.19 10.69 -3.15
C ASN A 147 -5.42 11.93 -4.04
N GLY A 148 -6.01 11.76 -5.21
CA GLY A 148 -6.12 12.81 -6.22
C GLY A 148 -4.80 13.11 -6.93
N ALA A 149 -3.92 12.12 -7.08
CA ALA A 149 -2.62 12.29 -7.72
C ALA A 149 -2.78 12.13 -9.24
N GLY A 150 -2.68 13.21 -10.00
CA GLY A 150 -2.83 13.18 -11.47
C GLY A 150 -4.25 12.99 -12.00
N VAL A 151 -5.19 12.62 -11.13
CA VAL A 151 -6.64 12.52 -11.37
C VAL A 151 -7.41 13.19 -10.23
N PRO A 152 -8.65 13.65 -10.44
CA PRO A 152 -9.49 14.14 -9.34
C PRO A 152 -9.73 13.04 -8.31
N LYS A 153 -9.68 13.37 -7.02
CA LYS A 153 -9.94 12.40 -5.95
C LYS A 153 -11.34 11.78 -6.09
N ASN A 154 -11.42 10.45 -6.14
CA ASN A 154 -12.67 9.70 -6.20
C ASN A 154 -12.52 8.35 -5.49
N ASN A 155 -13.15 8.22 -4.34
CA ASN A 155 -13.10 7.00 -3.53
C ASN A 155 -13.75 5.78 -4.21
N ASN A 156 -14.81 5.98 -4.99
CA ASN A 156 -15.48 4.87 -5.69
C ASN A 156 -14.58 4.28 -6.77
N ASN A 157 -13.88 5.13 -7.53
CA ASN A 157 -12.88 4.67 -8.49
C ASN A 157 -11.69 3.99 -7.80
N ALA A 158 -11.26 4.50 -6.64
CA ALA A 158 -10.21 3.85 -5.86
C ALA A 158 -10.63 2.43 -5.43
N ILE A 159 -11.83 2.28 -4.87
CA ILE A 159 -12.37 0.97 -4.46
C ILE A 159 -12.49 0.02 -5.67
N TYR A 160 -12.99 0.52 -6.80
CA TYR A 160 -13.09 -0.25 -8.04
C TYR A 160 -11.72 -0.81 -8.47
N TRP A 161 -10.70 0.03 -8.54
CA TRP A 161 -9.37 -0.39 -8.99
C TRP A 161 -8.62 -1.25 -7.97
N TYR A 162 -8.78 -0.99 -6.65
CA TYR A 162 -8.28 -1.92 -5.63
C TYR A 162 -8.93 -3.30 -5.76
N THR A 163 -10.24 -3.35 -6.00
CA THR A 163 -10.96 -4.63 -6.16
C THR A 163 -10.45 -5.38 -7.39
N LYS A 164 -10.28 -4.70 -8.54
CA LYS A 164 -9.70 -5.29 -9.76
C LYS A 164 -8.29 -5.82 -9.53
N SER A 165 -7.44 -5.05 -8.86
CA SER A 165 -6.08 -5.47 -8.50
C SER A 165 -6.08 -6.70 -7.59
N ALA A 166 -6.97 -6.74 -6.60
CA ALA A 166 -7.14 -7.88 -5.69
C ALA A 166 -7.74 -9.13 -6.37
N GLU A 167 -8.61 -8.94 -7.37
CA GLU A 167 -9.10 -10.02 -8.24
C GLU A 167 -7.94 -10.63 -9.04
N ASN A 168 -7.01 -9.80 -9.49
CA ASN A 168 -5.77 -10.18 -10.20
C ASN A 168 -4.61 -10.54 -9.25
N ASN A 169 -4.92 -11.04 -8.05
CA ASN A 169 -3.97 -11.62 -7.10
C ASN A 169 -2.91 -10.67 -6.52
N ASN A 170 -3.10 -9.35 -6.60
CA ASN A 170 -2.23 -8.41 -5.89
C ASN A 170 -2.56 -8.42 -4.38
N THR A 171 -1.59 -8.84 -3.57
CA THR A 171 -1.75 -9.01 -2.12
C THR A 171 -1.94 -7.67 -1.40
N GLN A 172 -1.25 -6.61 -1.82
CA GLN A 172 -1.42 -5.27 -1.25
C GLN A 172 -2.84 -4.74 -1.46
N ALA A 173 -3.42 -5.02 -2.63
CA ALA A 173 -4.80 -4.66 -2.94
C ALA A 173 -5.81 -5.48 -2.11
N MET A 174 -5.58 -6.79 -1.94
CA MET A 174 -6.39 -7.65 -1.07
C MET A 174 -6.41 -7.17 0.38
N GLU A 175 -5.24 -6.84 0.94
CA GLU A 175 -5.13 -6.23 2.27
C GLU A 175 -5.94 -4.95 2.35
N LYS A 176 -5.76 -4.07 1.36
CA LYS A 176 -6.42 -2.76 1.32
C LYS A 176 -7.94 -2.88 1.29
N ILE A 177 -8.48 -3.73 0.41
CA ILE A 177 -9.93 -3.89 0.26
C ILE A 177 -10.55 -4.57 1.48
N GLY A 178 -9.85 -5.54 2.08
CA GLY A 178 -10.26 -6.16 3.34
C GLY A 178 -10.34 -5.15 4.49
N ILE A 179 -9.33 -4.28 4.63
CA ILE A 179 -9.34 -3.19 5.63
C ILE A 179 -10.45 -2.17 5.33
N ILE A 180 -10.66 -1.80 4.06
CA ILE A 180 -11.71 -0.84 3.67
C ILE A 180 -13.08 -1.34 4.15
N TYR A 181 -13.42 -2.61 3.90
CA TYR A 181 -14.69 -3.18 4.35
C TYR A 181 -14.72 -3.48 5.85
N HIS A 182 -13.61 -3.83 6.48
CA HIS A 182 -13.57 -4.05 7.93
C HIS A 182 -13.83 -2.75 8.71
N ASP A 183 -13.15 -1.67 8.31
CA ASP A 183 -13.14 -0.39 9.04
C ASP A 183 -14.21 0.59 8.52
N GLY A 184 -14.80 0.35 7.34
CA GLY A 184 -15.78 1.24 6.72
C GLY A 184 -15.12 2.51 6.18
N LEU A 185 -14.00 2.35 5.48
CA LEU A 185 -13.20 3.47 4.96
C LEU A 185 -13.72 3.93 3.60
N LEU A 186 -13.21 5.07 3.13
CA LEU A 186 -13.49 5.61 1.80
C LEU A 186 -15.00 5.84 1.50
N GLY A 187 -15.85 5.90 2.53
CA GLY A 187 -17.28 6.16 2.40
C GLY A 187 -18.13 4.90 2.20
N VAL A 188 -17.59 3.69 2.35
CA VAL A 188 -18.39 2.46 2.38
C VAL A 188 -18.75 2.05 3.80
N ALA A 189 -19.90 1.41 3.96
CA ALA A 189 -20.27 0.80 5.23
C ALA A 189 -19.38 -0.41 5.55
N LYS A 190 -19.22 -0.69 6.84
CA LYS A 190 -18.54 -1.90 7.28
C LYS A 190 -19.25 -3.14 6.75
N ASN A 191 -18.49 -4.07 6.18
CA ASN A 191 -18.97 -5.35 5.72
C ASN A 191 -18.02 -6.46 6.20
N LYS A 192 -18.42 -7.14 7.27
CA LYS A 192 -17.63 -8.20 7.90
C LYS A 192 -17.42 -9.40 6.98
N GLU A 193 -18.44 -9.77 6.20
CA GLU A 193 -18.39 -10.92 5.29
C GLU A 193 -17.41 -10.66 4.15
N LEU A 194 -17.47 -9.48 3.53
CA LEU A 194 -16.51 -9.11 2.48
C LEU A 194 -15.09 -9.00 3.05
N ALA A 195 -14.90 -8.35 4.20
CA ALA A 195 -13.61 -8.27 4.85
C ALA A 195 -13.02 -9.66 5.16
N LEU A 196 -13.83 -10.55 5.72
CA LEU A 196 -13.46 -11.94 6.01
C LEU A 196 -13.03 -12.67 4.73
N SER A 197 -13.85 -12.57 3.66
CA SER A 197 -13.56 -13.24 2.39
C SER A 197 -12.21 -12.81 1.78
N TRP A 198 -11.89 -11.51 1.80
CA TRP A 198 -10.61 -11.00 1.30
C TRP A 198 -9.42 -11.41 2.17
N PHE A 199 -9.56 -11.37 3.49
CA PHE A 199 -8.49 -11.81 4.40
C PHE A 199 -8.24 -13.33 4.33
N GLN A 200 -9.28 -14.14 4.15
CA GLN A 200 -9.14 -15.58 3.92
C GLN A 200 -8.45 -15.85 2.58
N LYS A 201 -8.90 -15.19 1.50
CA LYS A 201 -8.23 -15.29 0.19
C LYS A 201 -6.75 -14.94 0.29
N LEU A 202 -6.42 -13.89 1.02
CA LEU A 202 -5.04 -13.46 1.23
C LEU A 202 -4.22 -14.47 2.06
N ARG A 203 -4.80 -15.05 3.12
CA ARG A 203 -4.16 -16.11 3.93
C ARG A 203 -3.83 -17.35 3.10
N ASP A 204 -4.68 -17.67 2.15
CA ASP A 204 -4.55 -18.88 1.32
C ASP A 204 -3.63 -18.67 0.09
N MET A 205 -3.06 -17.46 -0.09
CA MET A 205 -2.12 -17.16 -1.17
C MET A 205 -0.77 -17.86 -0.96
N PRO A 206 -0.20 -18.48 -2.01
CA PRO A 206 1.08 -19.16 -1.90
C PRO A 206 2.21 -18.15 -1.60
N ASN A 207 3.11 -18.53 -0.68
CA ASN A 207 4.28 -17.74 -0.28
C ASN A 207 3.99 -16.34 0.30
N TYR A 208 2.74 -16.03 0.64
CA TYR A 208 2.40 -14.79 1.34
C TYR A 208 2.36 -15.03 2.85
N ILE A 209 3.15 -14.25 3.58
CA ILE A 209 3.14 -14.26 5.06
C ILE A 209 2.20 -13.16 5.52
N ILE A 210 1.03 -13.57 5.97
CA ILE A 210 0.02 -12.67 6.52
C ILE A 210 0.55 -11.95 7.76
N ASN A 211 0.46 -10.62 7.74
CA ASN A 211 0.97 -9.78 8.82
C ASN A 211 0.08 -9.88 10.07
N SER A 212 0.63 -9.46 11.22
CA SER A 212 -0.04 -9.60 12.52
C SER A 212 -1.35 -8.80 12.63
N ASP A 213 -1.46 -7.64 11.99
CA ASP A 213 -2.69 -6.83 12.01
C ASP A 213 -3.82 -7.53 11.27
N ILE A 214 -3.55 -8.03 10.06
CA ILE A 214 -4.56 -8.78 9.29
C ILE A 214 -4.92 -10.08 9.98
N ASN A 215 -3.95 -10.80 10.55
CA ASN A 215 -4.21 -12.01 11.35
C ASN A 215 -5.13 -11.72 12.53
N ALA A 216 -4.91 -10.63 13.26
CA ALA A 216 -5.76 -10.25 14.38
C ALA A 216 -7.19 -9.93 13.90
N ARG A 217 -7.32 -9.14 12.83
CA ARG A 217 -8.63 -8.82 12.21
C ARG A 217 -9.36 -10.08 11.77
N LEU A 218 -8.65 -10.99 11.11
CA LEU A 218 -9.18 -12.27 10.67
C LEU A 218 -9.68 -13.11 11.85
N TYR A 219 -8.89 -13.22 12.92
CA TYR A 219 -9.28 -13.95 14.13
C TYR A 219 -10.58 -13.41 14.75
N PHE A 220 -10.72 -12.09 14.90
CA PHE A 220 -11.93 -11.47 15.46
C PHE A 220 -13.15 -11.58 14.53
N LEU A 221 -12.93 -11.66 13.21
CA LEU A 221 -13.99 -11.89 12.24
C LEU A 221 -14.46 -13.36 12.25
N GLU A 222 -13.54 -14.32 12.41
CA GLU A 222 -13.84 -15.75 12.50
C GLU A 222 -14.46 -16.14 13.85
N ASN A 223 -14.14 -15.41 14.92
CA ASN A 223 -14.62 -15.64 16.28
C ASN A 223 -15.39 -14.42 16.79
N PRO A 224 -16.58 -14.12 16.21
CA PRO A 224 -17.37 -13.00 16.67
C PRO A 224 -17.74 -13.21 18.14
N ILE A 225 -17.33 -12.29 19.00
CA ILE A 225 -17.76 -12.29 20.40
C ILE A 225 -19.27 -12.03 20.39
N GLU A 226 -20.05 -13.07 20.71
CA GLU A 226 -21.44 -12.87 21.10
C GLU A 226 -21.42 -12.09 22.41
N ILE A 227 -21.57 -10.77 22.31
CA ILE A 227 -22.01 -9.99 23.46
C ILE A 227 -23.45 -10.44 23.68
N ALA A 228 -23.62 -11.45 24.55
CA ALA A 228 -24.93 -11.80 25.06
C ALA A 228 -25.59 -10.47 25.48
N LYS A 229 -26.72 -10.13 24.84
CA LYS A 229 -27.55 -9.03 25.35
C LYS A 229 -27.70 -9.31 26.85
N PRO A 230 -27.37 -8.37 27.75
CA PRO A 230 -27.60 -8.61 29.16
C PRO A 230 -29.06 -9.03 29.28
N GLN A 231 -29.30 -10.24 29.75
CA GLN A 231 -30.65 -10.64 30.15
C GLN A 231 -31.05 -9.60 31.18
N GLN A 232 -31.97 -8.71 30.83
CA GLN A 232 -32.62 -7.90 31.84
C GLN A 232 -33.29 -8.92 32.76
N PRO A 233 -32.88 -9.05 34.04
CA PRO A 233 -33.61 -9.91 34.94
C PRO A 233 -35.04 -9.37 34.96
N GLU A 234 -36.00 -10.19 34.56
CA GLU A 234 -37.41 -9.90 34.82
C GLU A 234 -37.53 -9.76 36.34
N LEU A 235 -37.62 -8.51 36.80
CA LEU A 235 -38.01 -8.21 38.16
C LEU A 235 -39.44 -8.72 38.32
N GLN A 236 -39.59 -9.93 38.84
CA GLN A 236 -40.86 -10.40 39.39
C GLN A 236 -41.16 -9.57 40.63
N ILE A 237 -41.87 -8.47 40.44
CA ILE A 237 -42.44 -7.69 41.54
C ILE A 237 -43.57 -8.55 42.13
N PRO A 238 -43.51 -8.96 43.42
CA PRO A 238 -44.62 -9.68 44.04
C PRO A 238 -45.87 -8.79 44.01
N GLN A 239 -47.00 -9.31 43.52
CA GLN A 239 -48.27 -8.60 43.64
C GLN A 239 -48.67 -8.51 45.10
N GLN A 240 -48.34 -7.41 45.76
CA GLN A 240 -49.00 -7.04 47.01
C GLN A 240 -50.42 -6.62 46.67
N GLN A 241 -51.39 -7.36 47.19
CA GLN A 241 -52.79 -6.95 47.20
C GLN A 241 -52.93 -5.66 48.02
N TYR A 242 -53.02 -4.53 47.34
CA TYR A 242 -53.47 -3.30 47.97
C TYR A 242 -54.98 -3.41 48.22
N THR A 243 -55.37 -3.59 49.49
CA THR A 243 -56.75 -3.42 49.91
C THR A 243 -57.12 -1.95 49.78
N ASN A 244 -58.05 -1.69 48.87
CA ASN A 244 -58.53 -0.36 48.54
C ASN A 244 -59.41 0.16 49.68
N THR A 245 -58.84 0.90 50.63
CA THR A 245 -59.62 1.69 51.58
C THR A 245 -59.74 3.12 51.05
N ASN A 246 -60.68 3.30 50.12
CA ASN A 246 -61.13 4.62 49.69
C ASN A 246 -61.77 5.36 50.89
N LYS A 247 -60.98 6.20 51.56
CA LYS A 247 -61.51 7.29 52.39
C LYS A 247 -61.42 8.58 51.59
N TYR A 248 -62.58 9.02 51.13
CA TYR A 248 -62.82 10.34 50.57
C TYR A 248 -62.57 11.39 51.66
N TYR A 249 -61.66 12.34 51.42
CA TYR A 249 -61.64 13.62 52.13
C TYR A 249 -61.51 14.75 51.11
N PRO A 250 -62.20 15.89 51.33
CA PRO A 250 -62.41 16.90 50.30
C PRO A 250 -61.17 17.80 50.13
N SER A 251 -61.16 18.47 48.98
CA SER A 251 -60.25 19.54 48.57
C SER A 251 -59.88 20.52 49.69
N GLU A 252 -58.59 20.82 49.83
CA GLU A 252 -58.08 22.20 49.93
C GLU A 252 -56.54 22.21 50.00
N HIS A 253 -55.97 23.25 49.38
CA HIS A 253 -54.58 23.73 49.44
C HIS A 253 -53.49 23.05 48.58
N TYR A 254 -53.00 23.84 47.63
CA TYR A 254 -51.68 23.72 47.01
C TYR A 254 -50.60 23.69 48.09
N GLY A 255 -50.09 22.50 48.41
CA GLY A 255 -48.96 22.29 49.29
C GLY A 255 -47.76 21.78 48.50
N TYR A 256 -46.70 22.59 48.41
CA TYR A 256 -45.39 22.18 47.93
C TYR A 256 -44.83 21.07 48.83
N SER A 257 -44.63 19.87 48.29
CA SER A 257 -43.84 18.83 48.95
C SER A 257 -42.36 19.19 48.85
N LYS A 258 -41.69 19.31 50.01
CA LYS A 258 -40.25 19.60 50.15
C LYS A 258 -39.41 18.34 50.43
N GLU A 259 -39.89 17.15 50.06
CA GLU A 259 -39.12 15.93 50.24
C GLU A 259 -38.67 15.34 48.89
N PRO A 260 -37.35 15.09 48.71
CA PRO A 260 -36.81 14.59 47.45
C PRO A 260 -37.27 13.15 47.20
N THR A 261 -37.96 12.92 46.08
CA THR A 261 -38.58 11.62 45.78
C THR A 261 -37.67 10.66 45.00
N ALA A 262 -36.56 11.13 44.42
CA ALA A 262 -35.53 10.31 43.78
C ALA A 262 -34.26 11.10 43.46
N GLN A 263 -33.10 10.43 43.46
CA GLN A 263 -31.79 10.95 43.06
C GLN A 263 -31.56 10.75 41.55
N CYS A 264 -31.17 11.80 40.84
CA CYS A 264 -30.84 11.78 39.41
C CYS A 264 -29.38 11.32 39.21
N TRP A 265 -29.06 10.78 38.03
CA TRP A 265 -27.73 10.20 37.72
C TRP A 265 -26.55 11.19 37.79
N ASP A 266 -26.84 12.50 37.74
CA ASP A 266 -25.86 13.58 37.89
C ASP A 266 -25.66 14.01 39.35
N GLY A 267 -26.28 13.32 40.30
CA GLY A 267 -26.20 13.62 41.73
C GLY A 267 -27.16 14.72 42.21
N THR A 268 -28.03 15.25 41.34
CA THR A 268 -29.07 16.22 41.74
C THR A 268 -30.35 15.52 42.22
N TYR A 269 -31.20 16.25 42.95
CA TYR A 269 -32.48 15.74 43.47
C TYR A 269 -33.65 16.15 42.56
N SER A 270 -34.60 15.24 42.34
CA SER A 270 -35.85 15.53 41.62
C SER A 270 -36.97 15.94 42.57
N TYR A 271 -37.81 16.88 42.13
CA TYR A 271 -39.04 17.27 42.81
C TYR A 271 -40.25 16.84 41.99
N SER A 272 -41.27 16.30 42.65
CA SER A 272 -42.48 15.82 41.97
C SER A 272 -43.42 16.99 41.63
N LEU A 273 -43.76 17.11 40.35
CA LEU A 273 -44.85 17.97 39.87
C LEU A 273 -45.90 17.06 39.21
N GLY A 274 -46.67 16.35 40.04
CA GLY A 274 -47.65 15.37 39.57
C GLY A 274 -47.01 14.11 38.93
N ARG A 275 -47.70 13.46 37.98
CA ARG A 275 -47.29 12.16 37.38
C ARG A 275 -45.99 12.18 36.55
N ARG A 276 -45.22 13.28 36.55
CA ARG A 276 -43.92 13.37 35.87
C ARG A 276 -42.90 14.02 36.81
N GLY A 277 -41.80 13.32 37.07
CA GLY A 277 -40.63 13.89 37.76
C GLY A 277 -39.77 14.68 36.78
N VAL A 278 -39.20 15.80 37.24
CA VAL A 278 -38.26 16.62 36.46
C VAL A 278 -36.95 16.75 37.26
N CYS A 279 -35.82 16.42 36.64
CA CYS A 279 -34.49 16.70 37.18
C CYS A 279 -34.05 18.10 36.72
N SER A 280 -33.70 18.98 37.66
CA SER A 280 -33.28 20.35 37.38
C SER A 280 -31.76 20.48 37.44
N GLY A 281 -31.10 20.41 36.27
CA GLY A 281 -29.70 20.81 36.06
C GLY A 281 -29.63 21.95 35.03
N HIS A 282 -28.76 22.93 35.23
CA HIS A 282 -28.60 24.08 34.33
C HIS A 282 -28.30 23.62 32.88
N GLY A 283 -29.27 23.85 31.98
CA GLY A 283 -29.11 23.65 30.53
C GLY A 283 -29.87 22.45 29.95
N GLY A 284 -31.17 22.62 29.70
CA GLY A 284 -31.97 21.76 28.83
C GLY A 284 -32.71 20.60 29.51
N VAL A 285 -34.03 20.71 29.62
CA VAL A 285 -34.92 19.66 30.14
C VAL A 285 -35.03 18.53 29.10
N LYS A 286 -34.67 17.29 29.47
CA LYS A 286 -34.98 16.08 28.69
C LYS A 286 -36.08 15.29 29.39
N TYR A 287 -37.18 15.02 28.68
CA TYR A 287 -38.25 14.14 29.15
C TYR A 287 -37.94 12.69 28.75
N TRP A 288 -38.19 11.73 29.65
CA TRP A 288 -38.24 10.30 29.36
C TRP A 288 -39.69 9.81 29.50
N PHE A 289 -40.13 8.91 28.61
CA PHE A 289 -41.44 8.26 28.64
C PHE A 289 -41.41 6.99 29.48
#